data_AF-A0A1V4XBZ3-F1
#
_entry.id   AF-A0A1V4XBZ3-F1
#
_cell.length_a   1.000
_cell.length_b   1.000
_cell.length_c   1.000
_cell.angle_alpha   90.00
_cell.angle_beta   90.00
_cell.angle_gamma   90.00
#
_symmetry.space_group_name_H-M   'P 1'
#
loop_
_entity.id
_entity.type
_entity.pdbx_description
1 polymer ?
#
loop_
_entity_poly.entity_id
_entity_poly.type
_entity_poly.pdbx_seq_one_letter_code
_entity_poly.pdbx_strand_id
1 'polypeptide(L)' 'MPYSICEHCAFETQDPAKRICEYCRSELLLKCPFCGKTIEKERTIYCGHCGEKLKISIVPIQ' A
#
# COMPACT_ATOMS: atom_id res chain seq x y z
N MET A 1 8.60 -0.93 -11.80
CA MET A 1 8.12 -2.23 -11.26
C MET A 1 6.83 -1.95 -10.50
N PRO A 2 5.78 -2.75 -10.66
CA PRO A 2 4.53 -2.55 -9.91
C PRO A 2 4.81 -2.62 -8.41
N TYR A 3 4.24 -1.69 -7.66
CA TYR A 3 4.38 -1.62 -6.21
C TYR A 3 2.99 -1.84 -5.61
N SER A 4 2.91 -2.79 -4.68
CA SER A 4 1.66 -3.21 -4.07
C SER A 4 1.77 -3.04 -2.56
N ILE A 5 0.70 -2.51 -1.94
CA ILE A 5 0.65 -2.26 -0.51
C ILE A 5 -0.61 -2.81 0.13
N CYS A 6 -0.50 -3.29 1.37
CA CYS A 6 -1.64 -3.66 2.18
C CYS A 6 -2.08 -2.46 3.04
N GLU A 7 -3.35 -2.05 2.91
CA GLU A 7 -3.91 -0.95 3.71
C GLU A 7 -4.06 -1.29 5.20
N HIS A 8 -4.27 -2.57 5.54
CA HIS A 8 -4.50 -3.02 6.92
C HIS A 8 -3.24 -3.15 7.78
N CYS A 9 -2.13 -3.63 7.21
CA CYS A 9 -0.92 -3.95 7.96
C CYS A 9 0.34 -3.23 7.45
N ALA A 10 0.20 -2.36 6.45
CA ALA A 10 1.30 -1.63 5.81
C ALA A 10 2.39 -2.52 5.17
N PHE A 11 2.11 -3.82 4.97
CA PHE A 11 2.99 -4.70 4.19
C PHE A 11 3.13 -4.17 2.75
N GLU A 12 4.36 -4.11 2.25
CA GLU A 12 4.69 -3.64 0.91
C GLU A 12 5.47 -4.70 0.13
N THR A 13 5.22 -4.79 -1.17
CA THR A 13 5.97 -5.70 -2.06
C THR A 13 6.10 -5.11 -3.47
N GLN A 14 7.16 -5.50 -4.16
CA GLN A 14 7.36 -5.21 -5.58
C GLN A 14 7.18 -6.45 -6.46
N ASP A 15 6.80 -7.59 -5.85
CA ASP A 15 6.54 -8.83 -6.55
C ASP A 15 5.17 -8.74 -7.25
N PRO A 16 5.11 -8.72 -8.59
CA PRO A 16 3.86 -8.66 -9.34
C PRO A 16 2.97 -9.90 -9.16
N ALA A 17 3.54 -11.04 -8.76
CA ALA A 17 2.78 -12.26 -8.51
C ALA A 17 2.06 -12.22 -7.15
N LYS A 18 2.56 -11.43 -6.18
CA LYS A 18 1.91 -11.25 -4.88
C LYS A 18 0.76 -10.25 -5.01
N ARG A 19 -0.47 -10.79 -5.03
CA ARG A 19 -1.73 -10.01 -5.00
C ARG A 19 -2.44 -10.06 -3.66
N ILE A 20 -2.04 -10.98 -2.77
CA ILE A 20 -2.62 -11.19 -1.46
C ILE A 20 -1.56 -10.96 -0.39
N CYS A 21 -1.91 -10.22 0.66
CA CYS A 21 -1.04 -10.01 1.81
C CYS A 21 -0.86 -11.31 2.60
N GLU A 22 0.39 -11.69 2.87
CA GLU A 22 0.70 -12.91 3.62
C GLU A 22 0.37 -12.82 5.13
N TYR A 23 0.22 -11.60 5.67
CA TYR A 23 -0.05 -11.38 7.09
C TYR A 23 -1.55 -11.31 7.42
N CYS A 24 -2.33 -10.58 6.62
CA CYS A 24 -3.75 -10.36 6.89
C CYS A 24 -4.70 -11.01 5.86
N ARG A 25 -4.15 -11.59 4.78
CA ARG A 25 -4.90 -12.22 3.67
C ARG A 25 -5.82 -11.28 2.87
N SER A 26 -5.72 -9.97 3.08
CA SER A 26 -6.38 -8.96 2.24
C SER A 26 -5.69 -8.79 0.88
N GLU A 27 -6.42 -8.26 -0.10
CA GLU A 27 -5.85 -7.90 -1.40
C GLU A 27 -4.85 -6.75 -1.28
N LEU A 28 -3.77 -6.81 -2.05
CA LEU A 28 -2.78 -5.75 -2.14
C LEU A 28 -3.22 -4.69 -3.15
N LEU A 29 -3.15 -3.43 -2.73
CA LEU A 29 -3.51 -2.28 -3.54
C LEU A 29 -2.35 -1.92 -4.46
N LEU A 30 -2.62 -1.97 -5.77
CA LEU A 30 -1.75 -1.45 -6.84
C LEU A 30 -2.11 -0.01 -7.24
N LYS A 31 -3.32 0.40 -6.90
CA LYS A 31 -3.91 1.70 -7.22
C LYS A 31 -4.52 2.29 -5.96
N CYS A 32 -4.47 3.61 -5.86
CA CYS A 32 -5.17 4.33 -4.80
C CYS A 32 -6.68 4.02 -4.90
N PRO A 33 -7.32 3.56 -3.83
CA PRO A 33 -8.75 3.22 -3.85
C PRO A 33 -9.63 4.49 -3.97
N PHE A 34 -9.07 5.67 -3.71
CA PHE A 34 -9.79 6.94 -3.74
C PHE A 34 -9.74 7.64 -5.11
N CYS A 35 -8.57 7.68 -5.76
CA CYS A 35 -8.40 8.37 -7.04
C CYS A 35 -8.10 7.44 -8.23
N GLY A 36 -7.92 6.14 -7.99
CA GLY A 36 -7.67 5.12 -9.03
C GLY A 36 -6.29 5.18 -9.70
N LYS A 37 -5.42 6.13 -9.32
CA LYS A 37 -4.06 6.23 -9.87
C LYS A 37 -3.13 5.19 -9.26
N THR A 38 -2.14 4.78 -10.03
CA THR A 38 -1.14 3.77 -9.63
C THR A 38 -0.37 4.23 -8.40
N ILE A 39 -0.13 3.31 -7.47
CA ILE A 39 0.72 3.57 -6.30
C ILE A 39 2.17 3.39 -6.74
N GLU A 40 2.96 4.45 -6.61
CA GLU A 40 4.39 4.42 -6.90
C GLU A 40 5.19 4.08 -5.63
N LYS A 41 6.39 3.53 -5.81
CA LYS A 41 7.31 3.26 -4.68
C LYS A 41 7.89 4.57 -4.19
N GLU A 42 7.11 5.27 -3.40
CA GLU A 42 7.56 6.40 -2.60
C GLU A 42 7.38 5.98 -1.13
N ARG A 43 8.30 6.37 -0.25
CA ARG A 43 8.18 6.12 1.21
C ARG A 43 6.95 6.81 1.83
N THR A 44 6.09 7.40 1.01
CA THR A 44 4.99 8.25 1.40
C THR A 44 3.86 7.38 1.97
N ILE A 45 3.32 7.85 3.09
CA ILE A 45 2.13 7.28 3.75
C ILE A 45 0.85 7.65 2.96
N TYR A 46 0.99 8.53 1.98
CA TYR A 46 -0.08 9.23 1.28
C TYR A 46 0.07 9.05 -0.23
N CYS A 47 -1.05 9.10 -0.94
CA CYS A 47 -1.07 9.11 -2.39
C CYS A 47 -0.48 10.43 -2.92
N GLY A 48 0.55 10.35 -3.75
CA GLY A 48 1.18 11.53 -4.37
C GLY A 48 0.26 12.31 -5.34
N HIS A 49 -0.95 11.81 -5.62
CA HIS A 49 -1.88 12.45 -6.54
C HIS A 49 -3.09 13.12 -5.89
N CYS A 50 -3.73 12.46 -4.91
CA CYS A 50 -4.91 13.01 -4.23
C CYS A 50 -4.67 13.37 -2.77
N GLY A 51 -3.53 12.95 -2.19
CA GLY A 51 -3.19 13.22 -0.79
C GLY A 51 -3.77 12.23 0.22
N GLU A 52 -4.64 11.30 -0.20
CA GLU A 52 -5.23 10.32 0.71
C GLU A 52 -4.20 9.37 1.31
N LYS A 53 -4.42 9.00 2.57
CA LYS A 53 -3.58 8.05 3.30
C LYS A 53 -3.73 6.64 2.70
N LEU A 54 -2.62 6.06 2.26
CA LEU A 54 -2.56 4.72 1.66
C LEU A 54 -2.22 3.62 2.68
N LYS A 55 -1.57 3.97 3.80
CA LYS A 55 -1.15 2.99 4.81
C LYS A 55 -1.39 3.46 6.23
N ILE A 56 -1.80 2.54 7.08
CA ILE A 56 -1.80 2.74 8.53
C ILE A 56 -0.39 2.44 9.03
N SER A 57 0.39 3.47 9.31
CA SER A 57 1.65 3.32 10.04
C SER A 57 1.34 2.99 11.50
N ILE A 58 1.35 1.71 11.88
CA ILE A 58 1.41 1.33 13.29
C ILE A 58 2.89 1.46 13.68
N VAL A 59 3.31 2.66 14.12
CA VAL A 59 4.58 2.78 14.83
C VAL A 59 4.30 2.24 16.23
N PRO A 60 4.90 1.10 16.66
CA PRO A 60 4.80 0.72 18.06
C PRO A 60 5.45 1.84 18.86
N ILE A 61 4.67 2.51 19.71
CA ILE A 61 5.23 3.42 20.70
C ILE A 61 5.96 2.50 21.69
N GLN A 62 7.29 2.55 21.70
CA GLN A 62 8.14 1.85 22.67
C GLN A 62 8.07 2.55 24.03
#